data_AF-A0AAV3PXM3-F1
#
_entry.id   AF-A0AAV3PXM3-F1
#
_cell.length_a   1.000
_cell.length_b   1.000
_cell.length_c   1.000
_cell.angle_alpha   90.00
_cell.angle_beta   90.00
_cell.angle_gamma   90.00
#
_symmetry.space_group_name_H-M   'P 1'
#
loop_
_entity.id
_entity.type
_entity.pdbx_description
1 polymer ?
#
loop_
_entity_poly.entity_id
_entity_poly.type
_entity_poly.pdbx_seq_one_letter_code
_entity_poly.pdbx_strand_id
1 'polypeptide(L)'
;MVNLGLFSSSRTVRSITVSFGIPYFTHWGQNILVCGSEPVLGSWNVKKGLLLSPSHQDNELIWTGSIPVSVGFECEYNYYVVDENKNVLRVEAGKKRKLVLPDGAEDGQLVALHDLWQVLPDPDSS
;
A
#
# COMPACT_ATOMS: atom_id res chain seq x y z
N MET A 1 -23.32 1.85 -48.88
CA MET A 1 -22.00 2.36 -48.46
C MET A 1 -21.77 1.85 -47.05
N VAL A 2 -20.84 0.91 -46.88
CA VAL A 2 -20.47 0.37 -45.56
C VAL A 2 -19.33 1.20 -45.01
N ASN A 3 -19.48 1.76 -43.81
CA ASN A 3 -18.40 2.51 -43.15
C ASN A 3 -17.64 1.56 -42.22
N LEU A 4 -16.33 1.45 -42.44
CA LEU A 4 -15.43 0.52 -41.76
C LEU A 4 -15.26 0.90 -40.28
N GLY A 5 -15.15 -0.14 -39.45
CA GLY A 5 -15.04 -0.04 -38.00
C GLY A 5 -13.82 0.73 -37.51
N LEU A 6 -14.05 1.52 -36.47
CA LEU A 6 -13.02 2.05 -35.58
C LEU A 6 -12.62 0.94 -34.61
N PHE A 7 -11.56 0.19 -34.92
CA PHE A 7 -10.88 -0.61 -33.91
C PHE A 7 -10.08 0.34 -33.02
N SER A 8 -10.64 0.68 -31.86
CA SER A 8 -9.87 1.24 -30.76
C SER A 8 -8.84 0.18 -30.37
N SER A 9 -7.57 0.39 -30.74
CA SER A 9 -6.46 -0.38 -30.16
C SER A 9 -6.39 -0.05 -28.68
N SER A 10 -7.11 -0.83 -27.87
CA SER A 10 -6.92 -0.91 -26.44
C SER A 10 -5.49 -1.38 -26.19
N ARG A 11 -4.60 -0.45 -25.85
CA ARG A 11 -3.29 -0.79 -25.31
C ARG A 11 -3.54 -1.34 -23.91
N THR A 12 -3.56 -2.66 -23.77
CA THR A 12 -3.68 -3.31 -22.46
C THR A 12 -2.46 -2.91 -21.64
N VAL A 13 -2.66 -2.02 -20.66
CA VAL A 13 -1.62 -1.69 -19.69
C VAL A 13 -1.46 -2.90 -18.80
N ARG A 14 -0.29 -3.53 -18.81
CA ARG A 14 0.02 -4.63 -17.88
C ARG A 14 -0.04 -4.08 -16.46
N SER A 15 -0.83 -4.72 -15.61
CA SER A 15 -1.06 -4.31 -14.23
C SER A 15 -0.71 -5.43 -13.26
N ILE A 16 -0.08 -5.07 -12.16
CA ILE A 16 0.24 -5.96 -11.03
C ILE A 16 -0.55 -5.44 -9.84
N THR A 17 -1.07 -6.34 -9.01
CA THR A 17 -1.70 -5.96 -7.75
C THR A 17 -0.68 -6.04 -6.63
N VAL A 18 -0.41 -4.93 -5.96
CA VAL A 18 0.38 -4.92 -4.72
C VAL A 18 -0.57 -4.94 -3.54
N SER A 19 -0.36 -5.88 -2.62
CA SER A 19 -1.12 -5.96 -1.36
C SER A 19 -0.21 -5.67 -0.18
N PHE A 20 -0.58 -4.69 0.62
CA PHE A 20 0.08 -4.33 1.87
C PHE A 20 -0.58 -5.12 3.00
N GLY A 21 0.21 -5.82 3.81
CA GLY A 21 -0.24 -6.55 4.99
C GLY A 21 0.61 -6.22 6.21
N ILE A 22 -0.02 -5.86 7.32
CA ILE A 22 0.68 -5.58 8.58
C ILE A 22 -0.15 -6.06 9.79
N PRO A 23 0.42 -6.87 10.69
CA PRO A 23 -0.20 -7.16 11.97
C PRO A 23 -0.06 -5.93 12.89
N TYR A 24 -1.18 -5.38 13.35
CA TYR A 24 -1.18 -4.23 14.25
C TYR A 24 -2.48 -4.11 15.04
N PHE A 25 -2.39 -4.06 16.37
CA PHE A 25 -3.55 -3.81 17.23
C PHE A 25 -3.86 -2.31 17.32
N THR A 26 -5.13 -1.96 17.12
CA THR A 26 -5.62 -0.57 17.18
C THR A 26 -6.64 -0.40 18.30
N HIS A 27 -6.86 0.85 18.71
CA HIS A 27 -7.98 1.22 19.56
C HIS A 27 -9.23 1.57 18.72
N TRP A 28 -10.38 1.67 19.39
CA TRP A 28 -11.61 2.13 18.75
C TRP A 28 -11.43 3.50 18.10
N GLY A 29 -11.98 3.66 16.89
CA GLY A 29 -11.84 4.87 16.08
C GLY A 29 -10.49 5.03 15.36
N GLN A 30 -9.54 4.10 15.55
CA GLN A 30 -8.26 4.11 14.85
C GLN A 30 -8.26 3.15 13.66
N ASN A 31 -7.58 3.57 12.59
CA ASN A 31 -7.38 2.78 11.38
C ASN A 31 -5.91 2.81 10.96
N ILE A 32 -5.49 1.83 10.15
CA ILE A 32 -4.18 1.82 9.50
C ILE A 32 -4.31 2.32 8.07
N LEU A 33 -3.37 3.17 7.67
CA LEU A 33 -3.29 3.75 6.35
C LEU A 33 -1.85 3.70 5.82
N VAL A 34 -1.71 3.45 4.52
CA VAL A 34 -0.43 3.52 3.80
C VAL A 34 -0.40 4.78 2.95
N CYS A 35 0.66 5.57 3.08
CA CYS A 35 0.89 6.73 2.23
C CYS A 35 2.33 6.74 1.71
N GLY A 36 2.51 7.12 0.45
CA GLY A 36 3.78 7.01 -0.23
C GLY A 36 4.02 8.10 -1.26
N SER A 37 5.17 8.01 -1.95
CA SER A 37 5.62 8.99 -2.94
C SER A 37 4.72 9.05 -4.17
N GLU A 38 4.15 7.91 -4.54
CA GLU A 38 3.39 7.78 -5.78
C GLU A 38 1.93 8.26 -5.62
N PRO A 39 1.31 8.80 -6.69
CA PRO A 39 -0.06 9.31 -6.65
C PRO A 39 -1.09 8.28 -6.20
N VAL A 40 -0.90 7.02 -6.56
CA VAL A 40 -1.77 5.89 -6.14
C VAL A 40 -1.73 5.65 -4.62
N LEU A 41 -0.67 6.12 -3.95
CA LEU A 41 -0.51 6.12 -2.49
C LEU A 41 -0.57 7.54 -1.89
N GLY A 42 -1.11 8.51 -2.64
CA GLY A 42 -1.45 9.83 -2.15
C GLY A 42 -0.35 10.88 -2.22
N SER A 43 0.84 10.59 -2.77
CA SER A 43 1.95 11.54 -2.89
C SER A 43 2.26 12.29 -1.58
N TRP A 44 2.46 11.54 -0.50
CA TRP A 44 2.68 12.02 0.87
C TRP A 44 1.53 12.83 1.49
N ASN A 45 0.38 12.90 0.82
CA ASN A 45 -0.85 13.41 1.42
C ASN A 45 -1.63 12.25 2.05
N VAL A 46 -1.51 12.11 3.37
CA VAL A 46 -2.17 11.05 4.16
C VAL A 46 -3.68 11.00 3.92
N LYS A 47 -4.37 12.14 3.69
CA LYS A 47 -5.81 12.14 3.40
C LYS A 47 -6.16 11.36 2.13
N LYS A 48 -5.22 11.27 1.20
CA LYS A 48 -5.31 10.53 -0.07
C LYS A 48 -4.63 9.15 -0.03
N GLY A 49 -4.05 8.77 1.10
CA GLY A 49 -3.44 7.45 1.26
C GLY A 49 -4.45 6.31 1.24
N LEU A 50 -3.93 5.11 1.05
CA LEU A 50 -4.67 3.85 1.02
C LEU A 50 -5.08 3.44 2.44
N LEU A 51 -6.38 3.49 2.74
CA LEU A 51 -6.90 2.98 4.00
C LEU A 51 -6.93 1.45 3.94
N LEU A 52 -6.39 0.80 4.98
CA LEU A 52 -6.40 -0.65 5.09
C LEU A 52 -7.67 -1.13 5.81
N SER A 53 -8.04 -2.38 5.54
CA SER A 53 -9.16 -3.06 6.18
C SER A 53 -8.63 -4.10 7.17
N PRO A 54 -9.17 -4.14 8.42
CA PRO A 54 -8.77 -5.12 9.41
C PRO A 54 -9.39 -6.49 9.12
N SER A 55 -8.64 -7.55 9.39
CA SER A 55 -9.11 -8.94 9.39
C SER A 55 -8.47 -9.68 10.56
N HIS A 56 -9.23 -10.52 11.25
CA HIS A 56 -8.66 -11.43 12.25
C HIS A 56 -8.20 -12.69 11.53
N GLN A 57 -6.92 -13.02 11.68
CA GLN A 57 -6.35 -14.29 11.24
C GLN A 57 -5.74 -14.94 12.48
N ASP A 58 -6.29 -16.08 12.88
CA ASP A 58 -6.00 -16.73 14.15
C ASP A 58 -6.11 -15.77 15.35
N ASN A 59 -4.98 -15.47 16.01
CA ASN A 59 -4.91 -14.58 17.17
C ASN A 59 -4.25 -13.23 16.85
N GLU A 60 -4.17 -12.88 15.56
CA GLU A 60 -3.56 -11.65 15.07
C GLU A 60 -4.59 -10.76 14.34
N LEU A 61 -4.50 -9.45 14.57
CA LEU A 61 -5.24 -8.45 13.81
C LEU A 61 -4.38 -7.96 12.65
N ILE A 62 -4.70 -8.41 11.43
CA ILE A 62 -3.96 -8.08 10.22
C ILE A 62 -4.73 -7.04 9.41
N TRP A 63 -4.07 -5.92 9.14
CA TRP A 63 -4.57 -4.87 8.27
C TRP A 63 -4.08 -5.09 6.85
N THR A 64 -5.01 -5.12 5.89
CA THR A 64 -4.68 -5.38 4.48
C THR A 64 -5.30 -4.35 3.54
N GLY A 65 -4.65 -4.12 2.40
CA GLY A 65 -5.17 -3.25 1.35
C GLY A 65 -4.32 -3.38 0.10
N SER A 66 -4.96 -3.26 -1.06
CA SER A 66 -4.29 -3.54 -2.33
C SER A 66 -4.52 -2.46 -3.36
N ILE A 67 -3.54 -2.25 -4.24
CA ILE A 67 -3.62 -1.32 -5.36
C ILE A 67 -3.12 -1.97 -6.65
N PRO A 68 -3.77 -1.70 -7.80
CA PRO A 68 -3.20 -2.02 -9.09
C PRO A 68 -2.11 -0.99 -9.43
N VAL A 69 -0.97 -1.47 -9.91
CA VAL A 69 0.17 -0.66 -10.35
C VAL A 69 0.70 -1.17 -11.68
N SER A 70 1.48 -0.35 -12.39
CA SER A 70 2.13 -0.78 -13.64
C SER A 70 3.35 -1.66 -13.37
N VAL A 71 3.73 -2.48 -14.34
CA VAL A 71 5.03 -3.18 -14.32
C VAL A 71 6.17 -2.17 -14.20
N GLY A 72 7.13 -2.41 -13.30
CA GLY A 72 8.23 -1.49 -13.00
C GLY A 72 7.88 -0.37 -12.01
N PHE A 73 6.74 -0.46 -11.33
CA PHE A 73 6.39 0.48 -10.27
C PHE A 73 7.40 0.42 -9.12
N GLU A 74 7.85 1.61 -8.70
CA GLU A 74 8.69 1.81 -7.54
C GLU A 74 8.09 2.92 -6.67
N CYS A 75 8.20 2.78 -5.35
CA CYS A 75 7.60 3.73 -4.42
C CYS A 75 8.31 3.71 -3.07
N GLU A 76 8.36 4.87 -2.42
CA GLU A 76 8.62 4.95 -0.98
C GLU A 76 7.30 5.09 -0.21
N TYR A 77 7.15 4.42 0.93
CA TYR A 77 5.91 4.48 1.72
C TYR A 77 6.14 4.36 3.23
N ASN A 78 5.15 4.81 4.00
CA ASN A 78 5.05 4.61 5.44
C ASN A 78 3.63 4.14 5.82
N TYR A 79 3.55 3.42 6.93
CA TYR A 79 2.31 3.15 7.66
C TYR A 79 1.99 4.27 8.66
N TYR A 80 0.70 4.55 8.80
CA TYR A 80 0.13 5.55 9.69
C TYR A 80 -1.02 4.95 10.48
N VAL A 81 -1.10 5.29 11.77
CA VAL A 81 -2.33 5.16 12.54
C VAL A 81 -3.08 6.48 12.40
N VAL A 82 -4.33 6.42 11.98
CA VAL A 82 -5.18 7.59 11.75
C VAL A 82 -6.53 7.45 12.45
N ASP A 83 -7.18 8.58 12.72
CA ASP A 83 -8.59 8.59 13.14
C ASP A 83 -9.55 8.40 11.94
N GLU A 84 -10.86 8.39 12.21
CA GLU A 84 -11.92 8.27 11.20
C GLU A 84 -11.88 9.38 10.12
N ASN A 85 -11.36 10.55 10.46
CA ASN A 85 -11.20 11.68 9.55
C ASN A 85 -9.84 11.65 8.82
N LYS A 86 -9.05 10.58 8.97
CA LYS A 86 -7.68 10.44 8.47
C LYS A 86 -6.70 11.47 9.07
N ASN A 87 -6.92 11.95 10.30
CA ASN A 87 -5.91 12.73 11.01
C ASN A 87 -4.83 11.78 11.53
N VAL A 88 -3.56 12.16 11.37
CA VAL A 88 -2.44 11.32 11.80
C VAL A 88 -2.38 11.30 13.32
N LEU A 89 -2.53 10.11 13.91
CA LEU A 89 -2.32 9.86 15.33
C LEU A 89 -0.91 9.34 15.58
N ARG A 90 -0.39 8.52 14.65
CA ARG A 90 0.97 7.98 14.70
C ARG A 90 1.49 7.72 13.30
N VAL A 91 2.81 7.84 13.13
CA VAL A 91 3.55 7.35 11.96
C VAL A 91 4.55 6.30 12.44
N GLU A 92 4.84 5.30 11.61
CA GLU A 92 5.92 4.36 11.92
C GLU A 92 7.27 5.08 11.99
N ALA A 93 8.19 4.53 12.80
CA ALA A 93 9.52 5.08 12.96
C ALA A 93 10.46 4.66 11.82
N GLY A 94 11.72 5.10 11.86
CA GLY A 94 12.76 4.61 10.97
C GLY A 94 12.78 5.29 9.60
N LYS A 95 13.42 4.61 8.64
CA LYS A 95 13.52 5.09 7.24
C LYS A 95 12.26 4.70 6.49
N LYS A 96 11.89 5.52 5.50
CA LYS A 96 10.82 5.20 4.56
C LYS A 96 11.06 3.83 3.94
N ARG A 97 10.01 3.02 3.85
CA ARG A 97 10.07 1.71 3.19
C ARG A 97 10.19 1.91 1.69
N LYS A 98 10.92 1.03 1.02
CA LYS A 98 11.05 1.01 -0.44
C LYS A 98 10.33 -0.21 -0.99
N LEU A 99 9.42 0.03 -1.93
CA LEU A 99 8.76 -0.98 -2.73
C LEU A 99 9.38 -0.95 -4.13
N VAL A 100 9.95 -2.08 -4.52
CA VAL A 100 10.38 -2.35 -5.89
C VAL A 100 9.74 -3.68 -6.29
N LEU A 101 9.02 -3.69 -7.41
CA LEU A 101 8.42 -4.92 -7.91
C LEU A 101 9.50 -5.89 -8.41
N PRO A 102 9.30 -7.21 -8.24
CA PRO A 102 10.26 -8.19 -8.74
C PRO A 102 10.37 -8.14 -10.27
N ASP A 103 11.60 -8.31 -10.77
CA ASP A 103 11.85 -8.44 -12.20
C ASP A 103 11.08 -9.64 -12.77
N GLY A 104 10.44 -9.44 -13.92
CA GLY A 104 9.66 -10.50 -14.57
C GLY A 104 8.25 -10.69 -14.02
N ALA A 105 7.76 -9.81 -13.15
CA ALA A 105 6.38 -9.88 -12.68
C ALA A 105 5.36 -9.85 -13.85
N GLU A 106 4.41 -10.76 -13.80
CA GLU A 106 3.44 -11.00 -14.87
C GLU A 106 2.20 -10.11 -14.73
N ASP A 107 1.49 -9.92 -15.84
CA ASP A 107 0.21 -9.21 -15.84
C ASP A 107 -0.82 -9.98 -15.00
N GLY A 108 -1.50 -9.28 -14.09
CA GLY A 108 -2.45 -9.85 -13.13
C GLY A 108 -1.82 -10.49 -11.89
N GLN A 109 -0.50 -10.51 -11.75
CA GLN A 109 0.16 -11.08 -10.57
C GLN A 109 -0.19 -10.29 -9.28
N LEU A 110 -0.32 -11.01 -8.17
CA LEU A 110 -0.40 -10.45 -6.82
C LEU A 110 0.98 -10.48 -6.16
N VAL A 111 1.44 -9.32 -5.70
CA VAL A 111 2.65 -9.17 -4.88
C VAL A 111 2.21 -8.76 -3.47
N ALA A 112 2.31 -9.67 -2.51
CA ALA A 112 1.96 -9.42 -1.11
C ALA A 112 3.20 -9.00 -0.31
N LEU A 113 3.07 -7.88 0.39
CA LEU A 113 4.06 -7.34 1.33
C LEU A 113 3.61 -7.70 2.74
N HIS A 114 4.44 -8.44 3.48
CA HIS A 114 4.19 -8.78 4.87
C HIS A 114 5.14 -8.00 5.76
N ASP A 115 4.67 -6.84 6.23
CA ASP A 115 5.46 -5.88 6.98
C ASP A 115 5.20 -5.99 8.49
N LEU A 116 6.19 -5.61 9.31
CA LEU A 116 6.03 -5.39 10.74
C LEU A 116 6.21 -3.91 11.07
N TRP A 117 5.47 -3.38 12.04
CA TRP A 117 5.55 -1.96 12.40
C TRP A 117 6.97 -1.56 12.82
N GLN A 118 7.52 -0.52 12.19
CA GLN A 118 8.86 -0.03 12.54
C GLN A 118 8.82 0.78 13.85
N VAL A 119 9.63 0.34 14.81
CA VAL A 119 9.92 1.05 16.05
C VAL A 119 11.32 1.65 15.98
N LEU A 120 11.56 2.74 16.69
CA LEU A 120 12.93 3.24 16.86
C LEU A 120 13.73 2.16 17.60
N PRO A 121 14.96 1.85 17.17
CA PRO A 121 15.84 1.01 17.97
C PRO A 121 16.10 1.72 19.31
N ASP A 122 16.16 0.95 20.39
CA ASP A 122 16.50 1.48 21.71
C ASP A 122 17.91 2.09 21.63
N PRO A 123 18.12 3.33 22.12
CA PRO A 123 19.43 4.00 22.03
C PRO A 123 20.54 3.23 22.77
N ASP A 124 20.17 2.37 23.72
CA ASP A 124 21.10 1.59 24.56
C ASP A 124 21.33 0.15 24.05
N SER A 125 20.82 -0.26 22.89
CA SER A 125 20.94 -1.64 22.40
C SER A 125 22.20 -1.90 21.55
N SER A 126 23.34 -1.25 21.84
CA SER A 126 24.63 -1.44 21.16
C SER A 126 25.66 -2.19 22.00
#